data_AF-A0A2S9X5I8-F1
#
_entry.id   AF-A0A2S9X5I8-F1
#
_cell.length_a   1.000
_cell.length_b   1.000
_cell.length_c   1.000
_cell.angle_alpha   90.00
_cell.angle_beta   90.00
_cell.angle_gamma   90.00
#
_symmetry.space_group_name_H-M   'P 1'
#
loop_
_entity.id
_entity.type
_entity.pdbx_description
1 polymer ?
#
loop_
_entity_poly.entity_id
_entity_poly.type
_entity_poly.pdbx_seq_one_letter_code
_entity_poly.pdbx_strand_id
1 'polypeptide(L)'
;MRSSPSASPYPASSAAPDNHVIEQSAPVSDAVVSALENAQLKANTLSSILNSAAFSDLALRNERSVVQQQFRTSLAGLSDMGLPFTEAQRQALQEGLTAYVEAGARVPSMQISDDSPRTHSDVDLWELIMAAISGIGNSYLGVYEDVLTKYTEFFKAFSNKILAMMSTWIKPGSDDNTVGLDVNGILGALRDLLNEFSPPNGGVLLPREGDTENGWYENKSEAEEWASELPGSRVVEDPEHSGHWKVVIDMGPIDNMIAELEKLGTFGPIDIAYMNNAQFQSWQASFNSQQEILKNALQTLTQKYSNANSTYDNLVKVLSSTISACLETAKSFLQA
;
A
#
# COMPACT_ATOMS: atom_id res chain seq x y z
N MET A 1 29.29 75.06 -56.01
CA MET A 1 28.50 73.87 -55.62
C MET A 1 27.39 74.36 -54.70
N ARG A 2 26.16 74.44 -55.24
CA ARG A 2 24.90 73.81 -54.74
C ARG A 2 24.66 73.93 -53.23
N SER A 3 23.52 74.31 -52.68
CA SER A 3 22.25 74.96 -53.06
C SER A 3 21.55 75.16 -51.70
N SER A 4 20.85 76.28 -51.51
CA SER A 4 20.06 76.57 -50.30
C SER A 4 18.71 75.79 -50.29
N PRO A 5 17.73 76.11 -49.42
CA PRO A 5 17.37 75.42 -48.17
C PRO A 5 15.90 74.91 -48.18
N SER A 6 15.39 74.32 -47.10
CA SER A 6 14.01 74.58 -46.59
C SER A 6 13.67 73.71 -45.38
N ALA A 7 13.05 74.35 -44.39
CA ALA A 7 12.45 73.81 -43.18
C ALA A 7 11.20 72.97 -43.44
N SER A 8 10.82 72.11 -42.48
CA SER A 8 9.49 72.13 -41.83
C SER A 8 9.25 70.94 -40.87
N PRO A 9 8.25 71.04 -39.96
CA PRO A 9 8.16 70.37 -38.65
C PRO A 9 7.06 69.28 -38.57
N TYR A 10 6.84 68.71 -37.36
CA TYR A 10 5.64 68.02 -36.79
C TYR A 10 5.85 66.59 -36.21
N PRO A 11 4.96 66.09 -35.30
CA PRO A 11 5.34 65.51 -34.01
C PRO A 11 4.80 64.08 -33.77
N ALA A 12 4.79 63.66 -32.50
CA ALA A 12 4.43 62.37 -31.91
C ALA A 12 3.18 61.63 -32.47
N SER A 13 3.25 60.29 -32.46
CA SER A 13 2.07 59.41 -32.45
C SER A 13 2.33 58.18 -31.55
N SER A 14 1.37 57.92 -30.66
CA SER A 14 1.29 56.80 -29.74
C SER A 14 0.96 55.49 -30.46
N ALA A 15 1.71 54.42 -30.19
CA ALA A 15 1.31 53.06 -30.52
C ALA A 15 0.85 52.34 -29.24
N ALA A 16 -0.39 51.84 -29.27
CA ALA A 16 -0.99 50.98 -28.26
C ALA A 16 -0.28 49.61 -28.22
N PRO A 17 -0.34 48.86 -27.10
CA PRO A 17 0.20 47.52 -27.04
C PRO A 17 -0.73 46.53 -27.77
N ASP A 18 -0.16 45.82 -28.75
CA ASP A 18 -0.79 44.70 -29.45
C ASP A 18 -1.14 43.59 -28.45
N ASN A 19 -2.43 43.32 -28.33
CA ASN A 19 -3.00 42.27 -27.52
C ASN A 19 -2.95 40.96 -28.35
N HIS A 20 -1.82 40.25 -28.29
CA HIS A 20 -1.75 38.89 -28.85
C HIS A 20 -2.49 37.92 -27.93
N VAL A 21 -3.78 37.72 -28.23
CA VAL A 21 -4.54 36.55 -27.79
C VAL A 21 -3.93 35.33 -28.46
N ILE A 22 -3.27 34.47 -27.68
CA ILE A 22 -2.94 33.11 -28.12
C ILE A 22 -4.22 32.27 -27.96
N GLU A 23 -5.09 32.33 -28.95
CA GLU A 23 -6.16 31.33 -29.16
C GLU A 23 -5.69 30.38 -30.25
N GLN A 24 -4.96 29.33 -29.85
CA GLN A 24 -4.86 28.11 -30.64
C GLN A 24 -5.05 26.93 -29.69
N SER A 25 -6.29 26.71 -29.25
CA SER A 25 -6.70 25.39 -28.78
C SER A 25 -6.69 24.44 -29.99
N ALA A 26 -5.99 23.32 -29.88
CA ALA A 26 -6.07 22.26 -30.88
C ALA A 26 -7.54 21.86 -31.09
N PRO A 27 -8.00 21.54 -32.32
CA PRO A 27 -9.36 21.10 -32.53
C PRO A 27 -9.58 19.80 -31.77
N VAL A 28 -10.48 19.84 -30.79
CA VAL A 28 -10.97 18.63 -30.10
C VAL A 28 -11.51 17.69 -31.17
N SER A 29 -10.98 16.48 -31.25
CA SER A 29 -11.40 15.47 -32.23
C SER A 29 -12.20 14.36 -31.55
N ASP A 30 -12.99 13.60 -32.33
CA ASP A 30 -13.68 12.40 -31.84
C ASP A 30 -12.71 11.39 -31.16
N ALA A 31 -11.43 11.42 -31.54
CA ALA A 31 -10.39 10.62 -30.93
C ALA A 31 -10.10 11.03 -29.47
N VAL A 32 -10.12 12.33 -29.17
CA VAL A 32 -9.96 12.87 -27.80
C VAL A 32 -11.12 12.42 -26.92
N VAL A 33 -12.35 12.54 -27.42
CA VAL A 33 -13.55 12.09 -26.69
C VAL A 33 -13.50 10.60 -26.41
N SER A 34 -13.14 9.79 -27.42
CA SER A 34 -13.02 8.33 -27.27
C SER A 34 -11.95 7.93 -26.24
N ALA A 35 -10.82 8.64 -26.20
CA ALA A 35 -9.76 8.40 -25.23
C ALA A 35 -10.20 8.76 -23.80
N LEU A 36 -10.89 9.88 -23.62
CA LEU A 36 -11.45 10.30 -22.34
C LEU A 36 -12.53 9.31 -21.84
N GLU A 37 -13.42 8.83 -22.71
CA GLU A 37 -14.40 7.80 -22.36
C GLU A 37 -13.75 6.48 -21.95
N ASN A 38 -12.67 6.08 -22.65
CA ASN A 38 -11.90 4.90 -22.29
C ASN A 38 -11.26 5.05 -20.91
N ALA A 39 -10.57 6.16 -20.65
CA ALA A 39 -9.95 6.44 -19.36
C ALA A 39 -10.98 6.49 -18.22
N GLN A 40 -12.14 7.11 -18.47
CA GLN A 40 -13.26 7.18 -17.53
C GLN A 40 -13.79 5.80 -17.16
N LEU A 41 -13.96 4.92 -18.15
CA LEU A 41 -14.39 3.54 -17.92
C LEU A 41 -13.40 2.80 -17.02
N LYS A 42 -12.09 2.93 -17.29
CA LYS A 42 -11.05 2.27 -16.49
C LYS A 42 -10.98 2.80 -15.05
N ALA A 43 -11.12 4.11 -14.85
CA ALA A 43 -11.20 4.71 -13.52
C ALA A 43 -12.38 4.16 -12.72
N ASN A 44 -13.56 4.08 -13.34
CA ASN A 44 -14.77 3.58 -12.70
C ASN A 44 -14.68 2.08 -12.36
N THR A 45 -14.14 1.27 -13.28
CA THR A 45 -13.89 -0.16 -13.01
C THR A 45 -12.91 -0.33 -11.85
N LEU A 46 -11.82 0.44 -11.83
CA LEU A 46 -10.84 0.38 -10.74
C LEU A 46 -11.46 0.73 -9.39
N SER A 47 -12.20 1.85 -9.30
CA SER A 47 -12.89 2.23 -8.07
C SER A 47 -13.91 1.18 -7.63
N SER A 48 -14.64 0.55 -8.57
CA SER A 48 -15.55 -0.55 -8.24
C SER A 48 -14.83 -1.76 -7.63
N ILE A 49 -13.64 -2.11 -8.14
CA ILE A 49 -12.83 -3.20 -7.60
C ILE A 49 -12.30 -2.85 -6.21
N LEU A 50 -11.80 -1.62 -6.01
CA LEU A 50 -11.31 -1.14 -4.71
C LEU A 50 -12.38 -1.14 -3.61
N ASN A 51 -13.64 -0.96 -4.00
CA ASN A 51 -14.79 -1.00 -3.09
C ASN A 51 -15.42 -2.40 -2.97
N SER A 52 -14.87 -3.41 -3.64
CA SER A 52 -15.32 -4.80 -3.50
C SER A 52 -14.68 -5.46 -2.27
N ALA A 53 -15.47 -6.26 -1.54
CA ALA A 53 -15.24 -6.51 -0.11
C ALA A 53 -14.19 -7.60 0.25
N ALA A 54 -13.26 -7.98 -0.62
CA ALA A 54 -12.33 -9.08 -0.30
C ALA A 54 -10.90 -8.83 -0.76
N PHE A 55 -10.09 -8.23 0.11
CA PHE A 55 -8.63 -8.11 -0.07
C PHE A 55 -7.94 -9.49 -0.17
N SER A 56 -8.53 -10.52 0.43
CA SER A 56 -7.99 -11.89 0.46
C SER A 56 -8.27 -12.67 -0.81
N ASP A 57 -9.10 -12.15 -1.72
CA ASP A 57 -9.37 -12.80 -3.00
C ASP A 57 -8.25 -12.50 -4.00
N LEU A 58 -7.45 -13.53 -4.31
CA LEU A 58 -6.35 -13.44 -5.27
C LEU A 58 -6.85 -13.05 -6.68
N ALA A 59 -8.04 -13.49 -7.09
CA ALA A 59 -8.59 -13.14 -8.40
C ALA A 59 -8.91 -11.65 -8.48
N LEU A 60 -9.53 -11.09 -7.44
CA LEU A 60 -9.81 -9.65 -7.36
C LEU A 60 -8.52 -8.81 -7.30
N ARG A 61 -7.48 -9.27 -6.59
CA ARG A 61 -6.18 -8.59 -6.58
C ARG A 61 -5.50 -8.59 -7.95
N ASN A 62 -5.52 -9.72 -8.65
CA ASN A 62 -5.00 -9.81 -10.01
C ASN A 62 -5.78 -8.91 -10.97
N GLU A 63 -7.11 -8.91 -10.86
CA GLU A 63 -7.98 -8.03 -11.64
C GLU A 63 -7.69 -6.55 -11.36
N ARG A 64 -7.54 -6.16 -10.08
CA ARG A 64 -7.15 -4.81 -9.66
C ARG A 64 -5.84 -4.37 -10.33
N SER A 65 -4.81 -5.22 -10.26
CA SER A 65 -3.50 -4.94 -10.87
C SER A 65 -3.61 -4.73 -12.39
N VAL A 66 -4.37 -5.59 -13.08
CA VAL A 66 -4.61 -5.48 -14.53
C VAL A 66 -5.36 -4.19 -14.87
N VAL A 67 -6.45 -3.88 -14.16
CA VAL A 67 -7.26 -2.68 -14.42
C VAL A 67 -6.48 -1.40 -14.09
N GLN A 68 -5.66 -1.41 -13.04
CA GLN A 68 -4.73 -0.32 -12.71
C GLN A 68 -3.75 -0.07 -13.86
N GLN A 69 -3.15 -1.11 -14.43
CA GLN A 69 -2.24 -0.97 -15.57
C GLN A 69 -2.95 -0.45 -16.83
N GLN A 70 -4.18 -0.93 -17.07
CA GLN A 70 -5.01 -0.42 -18.17
C GLN A 70 -5.33 1.06 -17.98
N PHE A 71 -5.71 1.46 -16.76
CA PHE A 71 -6.01 2.85 -16.45
C PHE A 71 -4.80 3.75 -16.66
N ARG A 72 -3.62 3.34 -16.15
CA ARG A 72 -2.36 4.05 -16.40
C ARG A 72 -2.11 4.23 -17.91
N THR A 73 -2.30 3.18 -18.69
CA THR A 73 -2.08 3.22 -20.15
C THR A 73 -3.04 4.20 -20.83
N SER A 74 -4.31 4.25 -20.40
CA SER A 74 -5.27 5.23 -20.89
C SER A 74 -4.83 6.67 -20.56
N LEU A 75 -4.28 6.92 -19.37
CA LEU A 75 -3.77 8.25 -19.00
C LEU A 75 -2.54 8.65 -19.79
N ALA A 76 -1.64 7.71 -20.11
CA ALA A 76 -0.51 7.98 -21.01
C ALA A 76 -1.01 8.46 -22.38
N GLY A 77 -2.04 7.82 -22.92
CA GLY A 77 -2.68 8.26 -24.16
C GLY A 77 -3.28 9.67 -24.07
N LEU A 78 -3.85 10.06 -22.93
CA LEU A 78 -4.34 11.43 -22.70
C LEU A 78 -3.21 12.46 -22.61
N SER A 79 -2.10 12.09 -21.96
CA SER A 79 -0.90 12.92 -21.87
C SER A 79 -0.30 13.19 -23.25
N ASP A 80 -0.19 12.15 -24.10
CA ASP A 80 0.35 12.27 -25.46
C ASP A 80 -0.50 13.19 -26.37
N MET A 81 -1.80 13.33 -26.06
CA MET A 81 -2.71 14.23 -26.75
C MET A 81 -2.55 15.70 -26.32
N GLY A 82 -1.75 15.99 -25.28
CA GLY A 82 -1.48 17.35 -24.82
C GLY A 82 -2.71 18.06 -24.26
N LEU A 83 -3.62 17.32 -23.62
CA LEU A 83 -4.86 17.90 -23.07
C LEU A 83 -4.54 18.83 -21.90
N PRO A 84 -4.93 20.13 -21.99
CA PRO A 84 -4.65 21.07 -20.92
C PRO A 84 -5.59 20.87 -19.73
N PHE A 85 -5.10 21.23 -18.54
CA PHE A 85 -5.93 21.29 -17.33
C PHE A 85 -6.37 22.72 -17.04
N THR A 86 -7.62 22.86 -16.59
CA THR A 86 -8.07 24.09 -15.95
C THR A 86 -7.43 24.24 -14.56
N GLU A 87 -7.40 25.47 -14.03
CA GLU A 87 -6.84 25.71 -12.69
C GLU A 87 -7.57 24.91 -11.59
N ALA A 88 -8.90 24.77 -11.70
CA ALA A 88 -9.67 23.96 -10.76
C ALA A 88 -9.31 22.46 -10.81
N GLN A 89 -9.09 21.92 -12.02
CA GLN A 89 -8.63 20.53 -12.18
C GLN A 89 -7.22 20.35 -11.61
N ARG A 90 -6.32 21.30 -11.88
CA ARG A 90 -4.96 21.28 -11.33
C ARG A 90 -4.97 21.26 -9.81
N GLN A 91 -5.76 22.13 -9.17
CA GLN A 91 -5.85 22.18 -7.71
C GLN A 91 -6.38 20.85 -7.14
N ALA A 92 -7.46 20.30 -7.70
CA ALA A 92 -8.02 19.03 -7.23
C ALA A 92 -7.01 17.87 -7.34
N LEU A 93 -6.26 17.82 -8.45
CA LEU A 93 -5.22 16.82 -8.66
C LEU A 93 -4.08 16.95 -7.64
N GLN A 94 -3.62 18.18 -7.37
CA GLN A 94 -2.56 18.44 -6.39
C GLN A 94 -2.99 18.09 -4.95
N GLU A 95 -4.23 18.42 -4.58
CA GLU A 95 -4.78 18.05 -3.26
C GLU A 95 -4.88 16.53 -3.10
N GLY A 96 -5.40 15.82 -4.11
CA GLY A 96 -5.48 14.36 -4.10
C GLY A 96 -4.12 13.67 -4.03
N LEU A 97 -3.12 14.22 -4.73
CA LEU A 97 -1.74 13.73 -4.70
C LEU A 97 -1.07 13.99 -3.35
N THR A 98 -1.23 15.18 -2.78
CA THR A 98 -0.68 15.55 -1.46
C THR A 98 -1.22 14.65 -0.37
N ALA A 99 -2.54 14.47 -0.29
CA ALA A 99 -3.17 13.59 0.69
C ALA A 99 -2.65 12.14 0.59
N TYR A 100 -2.26 11.71 -0.61
CA TYR A 100 -1.68 10.38 -0.81
C TYR A 100 -0.26 10.26 -0.28
N VAL A 101 0.59 11.26 -0.52
CA VAL A 101 1.96 11.31 0.03
C VAL A 101 1.93 11.36 1.55
N GLU A 102 1.07 12.20 2.12
CA GLU A 102 0.89 12.33 3.57
C GLU A 102 0.44 11.01 4.23
N ALA A 103 -0.25 10.13 3.50
CA ALA A 103 -0.60 8.81 3.98
C ALA A 103 0.60 7.84 4.08
N GLY A 104 1.80 8.23 3.66
CA GLY A 104 3.02 7.42 3.77
C GLY A 104 3.45 6.74 2.46
N ALA A 105 2.89 7.17 1.34
CA ALA A 105 3.22 6.63 0.04
C ALA A 105 4.54 7.15 -0.52
N ARG A 106 5.37 6.23 -1.02
CA ARG A 106 6.62 6.56 -1.72
C ARG A 106 6.32 6.71 -3.22
N VAL A 107 6.17 7.95 -3.69
CA VAL A 107 6.09 8.25 -5.13
C VAL A 107 7.51 8.59 -5.63
N PRO A 108 8.11 7.80 -6.54
CA PRO A 108 9.52 7.94 -6.94
C PRO A 108 9.93 9.33 -7.46
N SER A 109 8.98 10.14 -7.92
CA SER A 109 9.20 11.49 -8.49
C SER A 109 8.82 12.65 -7.55
N MET A 110 8.29 12.38 -6.35
CA MET A 110 7.92 13.44 -5.40
C MET A 110 9.06 13.73 -4.42
N GLN A 111 10.08 14.43 -4.91
CA GLN A 111 10.71 15.44 -4.07
C GLN A 111 9.75 16.64 -4.03
N ILE A 112 8.74 16.57 -3.17
CA ILE A 112 7.97 17.76 -2.79
C ILE A 112 8.94 18.58 -1.94
N SER A 113 9.77 19.39 -2.61
CA SER A 113 10.55 20.41 -1.93
C SER A 113 9.57 21.40 -1.34
N ASP A 114 9.57 21.51 -0.01
CA ASP A 114 8.73 22.34 0.87
C ASP A 114 8.77 23.86 0.59
N ASP A 115 9.36 24.28 -0.53
CA ASP A 115 9.70 25.68 -0.79
C ASP A 115 9.46 26.04 -2.26
N SER A 116 8.17 26.26 -2.60
CA SER A 116 7.63 27.10 -3.69
C SER A 116 6.45 26.41 -4.42
N PRO A 117 5.36 27.15 -4.73
CA PRO A 117 4.30 26.66 -5.60
C PRO A 117 4.85 26.53 -7.03
N ARG A 118 5.43 25.36 -7.35
CA ARG A 118 5.82 25.07 -8.73
C ARG A 118 4.54 24.92 -9.53
N THR A 119 4.33 25.83 -10.47
CA THR A 119 3.42 25.64 -11.59
C THR A 119 3.91 24.45 -12.42
N HIS A 120 3.52 23.24 -12.05
CA HIS A 120 3.75 22.06 -12.87
C HIS A 120 3.10 22.27 -14.24
N SER A 121 3.80 21.94 -15.32
CA SER A 121 3.15 21.91 -16.64
C SER A 121 2.09 20.80 -16.66
N ASP A 122 1.15 20.86 -17.59
CA ASP A 122 0.09 19.84 -17.67
C ASP A 122 0.68 18.45 -18.01
N VAL A 123 1.79 18.41 -18.75
CA VAL A 123 2.57 17.19 -19.00
C VAL A 123 3.20 16.67 -17.71
N ASP A 124 3.84 17.53 -16.92
CA ASP A 124 4.41 17.13 -15.63
C ASP A 124 3.32 16.60 -14.69
N LEU A 125 2.12 17.21 -14.74
CA LEU A 125 0.99 16.78 -13.92
C LEU A 125 0.43 15.42 -14.37
N TRP A 126 0.33 15.17 -15.68
CA TRP A 126 -0.01 13.85 -16.20
C TRP A 126 1.02 12.79 -15.82
N GLU A 127 2.30 13.09 -15.92
CA GLU A 127 3.38 12.20 -15.49
C GLU A 127 3.31 11.92 -13.98
N LEU A 128 3.08 12.94 -13.16
CA LEU A 128 2.87 12.79 -11.72
C LEU A 128 1.68 11.90 -11.41
N ILE A 129 0.56 12.04 -12.12
CA ILE A 129 -0.63 11.21 -11.96
C ILE A 129 -0.36 9.75 -12.35
N MET A 130 0.34 9.52 -13.46
CA MET A 130 0.70 8.18 -13.92
C MET A 130 1.67 7.49 -12.96
N ALA A 131 2.67 8.25 -12.49
CA ALA A 131 3.62 7.81 -11.49
C ALA A 131 2.95 7.55 -10.15
N ALA A 132 1.97 8.38 -9.80
CA ALA A 132 1.07 8.19 -8.69
C ALA A 132 0.36 6.86 -8.87
N ILE A 133 -0.62 6.69 -9.76
CA ILE A 133 -1.37 5.43 -9.95
C ILE A 133 -0.49 4.16 -9.96
N SER A 134 0.67 4.22 -10.59
CA SER A 134 1.56 3.06 -10.73
C SER A 134 2.43 2.80 -9.52
N GLY A 135 3.08 3.84 -9.00
CA GLY A 135 3.93 3.75 -7.82
C GLY A 135 3.08 3.38 -6.62
N ILE A 136 2.03 4.14 -6.35
CA ILE A 136 1.10 4.06 -5.21
C ILE A 136 0.35 2.73 -5.13
N GLY A 137 -0.29 2.30 -6.23
CA GLY A 137 -1.11 1.09 -6.21
C GLY A 137 -0.29 -0.19 -6.10
N ASN A 138 0.97 -0.16 -6.54
CA ASN A 138 1.89 -1.31 -6.46
C ASN A 138 2.84 -1.25 -5.27
N SER A 139 3.31 -0.08 -4.82
CA SER A 139 4.36 0.07 -3.80
C SER A 139 3.84 0.36 -2.38
N TYR A 140 2.62 0.91 -2.24
CA TYR A 140 2.04 1.21 -0.93
C TYR A 140 0.83 0.32 -0.65
N LEU A 141 -0.23 0.40 -1.47
CA LEU A 141 -1.40 -0.48 -1.30
C LEU A 141 -1.03 -1.96 -1.49
N GLY A 142 -0.27 -2.27 -2.55
CA GLY A 142 0.20 -3.62 -2.81
C GLY A 142 1.06 -4.21 -1.69
N VAL A 143 1.85 -3.40 -0.98
CA VAL A 143 2.62 -3.87 0.18
C VAL A 143 1.68 -4.30 1.30
N TYR A 144 0.70 -3.46 1.66
CA TYR A 144 -0.27 -3.82 2.71
C TYR A 144 -1.12 -5.03 2.34
N GLU A 145 -1.48 -5.20 1.06
CA GLU A 145 -2.21 -6.40 0.60
C GLU A 145 -1.41 -7.68 0.82
N ASP A 146 -0.15 -7.70 0.41
CA ASP A 146 0.67 -8.90 0.50
C ASP A 146 1.07 -9.21 1.95
N VAL A 147 1.37 -8.18 2.73
CA VAL A 147 1.62 -8.32 4.17
C VAL A 147 0.38 -8.88 4.87
N LEU A 148 -0.80 -8.28 4.65
CA LEU A 148 -2.03 -8.71 5.30
C LEU A 148 -2.44 -10.13 4.86
N THR A 149 -2.22 -10.50 3.60
CA THR A 149 -2.45 -11.86 3.09
C THR A 149 -1.60 -12.87 3.87
N LYS A 150 -0.28 -12.67 3.91
CA LYS A 150 0.64 -13.57 4.61
C LYS A 150 0.35 -13.64 6.11
N TYR A 151 0.04 -12.51 6.74
CA TYR A 151 -0.30 -12.49 8.17
C TYR A 151 -1.64 -13.19 8.45
N THR A 152 -2.61 -13.08 7.55
CA THR A 152 -3.90 -13.80 7.64
C THR A 152 -3.68 -15.31 7.52
N GLU A 153 -2.82 -15.75 6.60
CA GLU A 153 -2.44 -17.17 6.46
C GLU A 153 -1.78 -17.70 7.73
N PHE A 154 -0.82 -16.95 8.29
CA PHE A 154 -0.20 -17.25 9.58
C PHE A 154 -1.23 -17.35 10.71
N PHE A 155 -2.09 -16.34 10.87
CA PHE A 155 -3.07 -16.34 11.96
C PHE A 155 -4.11 -17.46 11.82
N LYS A 156 -4.46 -17.81 10.57
CA LYS A 156 -5.32 -18.97 10.28
C LYS A 156 -4.62 -20.28 10.64
N ALA A 157 -3.33 -20.43 10.32
CA ALA A 157 -2.55 -21.59 10.73
C ALA A 157 -2.45 -21.69 12.26
N PHE A 158 -2.16 -20.59 12.96
CA PHE A 158 -2.19 -20.52 14.43
C PHE A 158 -3.55 -20.95 15.00
N SER A 159 -4.64 -20.39 14.47
CA SER A 159 -6.00 -20.71 14.92
C SER A 159 -6.35 -22.19 14.74
N ASN A 160 -6.02 -22.76 13.58
CA ASN A 160 -6.39 -24.13 13.23
C ASN A 160 -5.50 -25.18 13.89
N LYS A 161 -4.19 -24.95 13.92
CA LYS A 161 -3.21 -25.93 14.45
C LYS A 161 -3.14 -25.91 15.96
N ILE A 162 -3.42 -24.75 16.60
CA ILE A 162 -3.20 -24.57 18.03
C ILE A 162 -4.53 -24.32 18.75
N LEU A 163 -5.23 -23.22 18.44
CA LEU A 163 -6.42 -22.84 19.22
C LEU A 163 -7.53 -23.89 19.14
N ALA A 164 -7.79 -24.43 17.95
CA ALA A 164 -8.81 -25.47 17.75
C ALA A 164 -8.48 -26.78 18.48
N MET A 165 -7.20 -27.04 18.75
CA MET A 165 -6.72 -28.26 19.41
C MET A 165 -6.64 -28.12 20.93
N MET A 166 -6.73 -26.91 21.49
CA MET A 166 -6.57 -26.65 22.93
C MET A 166 -7.47 -27.51 23.83
N SER A 167 -8.73 -27.71 23.45
CA SER A 167 -9.66 -28.54 24.23
C SER A 167 -9.23 -30.01 24.30
N THR A 168 -8.45 -30.47 23.31
CA THR A 168 -7.91 -31.83 23.29
C THR A 168 -6.65 -31.95 24.13
N TRP A 169 -5.88 -30.87 24.29
CA TRP A 169 -4.64 -30.83 25.06
C TRP A 169 -4.85 -30.54 26.55
N ILE A 170 -5.98 -29.96 26.92
CA ILE A 170 -6.38 -29.80 28.32
C ILE A 170 -7.09 -31.07 28.78
N LYS A 171 -6.53 -31.74 29.78
CA LYS A 171 -7.00 -33.00 30.34
C LYS A 171 -7.51 -32.81 31.78
N PRO A 172 -8.51 -33.60 32.21
CA PRO A 172 -8.87 -33.65 33.62
C PRO A 172 -7.68 -34.13 34.46
N GLY A 173 -7.49 -33.54 35.63
CA GLY A 173 -6.52 -34.02 36.62
C GLY A 173 -7.01 -35.25 37.38
N SER A 174 -6.19 -35.71 38.32
CA SER A 174 -6.53 -36.81 39.23
C SER A 174 -7.56 -36.42 40.31
N ASP A 175 -7.80 -35.12 40.50
CA ASP A 175 -8.77 -34.55 41.42
C ASP A 175 -9.36 -33.24 40.87
N ASP A 176 -10.34 -32.67 41.57
CA ASP A 176 -11.05 -31.43 41.18
C ASP A 176 -10.16 -30.16 41.22
N ASN A 177 -8.94 -30.26 41.77
CA ASN A 177 -8.02 -29.13 41.94
C ASN A 177 -6.83 -29.16 40.97
N THR A 178 -6.77 -30.19 40.11
CA THR A 178 -5.66 -30.46 39.22
C THR A 178 -6.12 -30.47 37.78
N VAL A 179 -5.30 -29.92 36.89
CA VAL A 179 -5.49 -29.94 35.44
C VAL A 179 -4.26 -30.57 34.80
N GLY A 180 -4.47 -31.46 33.84
CA GLY A 180 -3.41 -31.97 32.98
C GLY A 180 -3.30 -31.14 31.71
N LEU A 181 -2.08 -30.80 31.30
CA LEU A 181 -1.80 -30.10 30.04
C LEU A 181 -0.87 -30.96 29.18
N ASP A 182 -1.27 -31.27 27.96
CA ASP A 182 -0.43 -31.93 26.97
C ASP A 182 0.61 -30.95 26.41
N VAL A 183 1.75 -30.85 27.10
CA VAL A 183 2.79 -29.89 26.75
C VAL A 183 3.48 -30.25 25.44
N ASN A 184 3.65 -31.55 25.16
CA ASN A 184 4.28 -32.02 23.94
C ASN A 184 3.43 -31.69 22.70
N GLY A 185 2.12 -31.94 22.75
CA GLY A 185 1.20 -31.60 21.67
C GLY A 185 1.23 -30.10 21.34
N ILE A 186 1.20 -29.24 22.36
CA ILE A 186 1.24 -27.79 22.18
C ILE A 186 2.61 -27.32 21.65
N LEU A 187 3.71 -27.80 22.26
CA LEU A 187 5.07 -27.44 21.82
C LEU A 187 5.33 -27.89 20.38
N GLY A 188 4.88 -29.08 20.01
CA GLY A 188 4.97 -29.60 18.65
C GLY A 188 4.28 -28.66 17.66
N ALA A 189 3.02 -28.31 17.92
CA ALA A 189 2.25 -27.42 17.05
C ALA A 189 2.84 -26.00 16.96
N LEU A 190 3.35 -25.45 18.08
CA LEU A 190 4.01 -24.14 18.09
C LEU A 190 5.33 -24.15 17.32
N ARG A 191 6.15 -25.20 17.47
CA ARG A 191 7.40 -25.36 16.73
C ARG A 191 7.17 -25.62 15.24
N ASP A 192 6.13 -26.37 14.89
CA ASP A 192 5.72 -26.55 13.49
C ASP A 192 5.31 -25.22 12.86
N LEU A 193 4.54 -24.39 13.58
CA LEU A 193 4.18 -23.05 13.13
C LEU A 193 5.41 -22.15 12.99
N LEU A 194 6.34 -22.20 13.96
CA LEU A 194 7.60 -21.48 13.91
C LEU A 194 8.42 -21.87 12.67
N ASN A 195 8.52 -23.16 12.38
CA ASN A 195 9.24 -23.67 11.23
C ASN A 195 8.59 -23.28 9.89
N GLU A 196 7.25 -23.22 9.81
CA GLU A 196 6.52 -22.84 8.59
C GLU A 196 6.61 -21.34 8.28
N PHE A 197 6.57 -20.48 9.31
CA PHE A 197 6.50 -19.03 9.17
C PHE A 197 7.78 -18.29 9.57
N SER A 198 8.93 -18.97 9.56
CA SER A 198 10.25 -18.34 9.73
C SER A 198 11.15 -18.62 8.53
N PRO A 199 12.08 -17.71 8.19
CA PRO A 199 13.10 -18.01 7.20
C PRO A 199 13.95 -19.23 7.60
N PRO A 200 14.42 -20.02 6.63
CA PRO A 200 14.26 -19.83 5.18
C PRO A 200 12.93 -20.37 4.61
N ASN A 201 12.08 -21.00 5.43
CA ASN A 201 10.91 -21.73 4.95
C ASN A 201 9.72 -20.82 4.60
N GLY A 202 9.57 -19.69 5.29
CA GLY A 202 8.44 -18.79 5.09
C GLY A 202 8.51 -17.52 5.93
N GLY A 203 7.35 -16.88 6.11
CA GLY A 203 7.21 -15.70 6.98
C GLY A 203 7.78 -14.39 6.45
N VAL A 204 8.45 -14.38 5.30
CA VAL A 204 8.96 -13.15 4.67
C VAL A 204 7.79 -12.28 4.23
N LEU A 205 7.69 -11.08 4.80
CA LEU A 205 6.72 -10.06 4.43
C LEU A 205 7.29 -9.16 3.32
N LEU A 206 8.53 -8.68 3.50
CA LEU A 206 9.25 -7.84 2.55
C LEU A 206 10.73 -8.22 2.43
N PRO A 207 11.40 -7.94 1.29
CA PRO A 207 10.79 -7.41 0.06
C PRO A 207 9.86 -8.44 -0.59
N ARG A 208 8.89 -7.98 -1.40
CA ARG A 208 8.05 -8.92 -2.15
C ARG A 208 8.85 -9.54 -3.28
N GLU A 209 8.33 -10.62 -3.84
CA GLU A 209 8.92 -11.24 -5.01
C GLU A 209 8.98 -10.22 -6.17
N GLY A 210 10.19 -9.97 -6.67
CA GLY A 210 10.43 -8.99 -7.73
C GLY A 210 10.59 -7.54 -7.28
N ASP A 211 10.38 -7.19 -6.00
CA ASP A 211 10.65 -5.83 -5.50
C ASP A 211 12.15 -5.50 -5.50
N THR A 212 13.00 -6.52 -5.36
CA THR A 212 14.47 -6.40 -5.41
C THR A 212 15.01 -7.47 -6.35
N GLU A 213 16.17 -7.23 -6.98
CA GLU A 213 16.80 -8.18 -7.90
C GLU A 213 17.13 -9.52 -7.20
N ASN A 214 17.49 -9.43 -5.92
CA ASN A 214 18.00 -10.58 -5.17
C ASN A 214 17.02 -11.12 -4.11
N GLY A 215 15.93 -10.41 -3.79
CA GLY A 215 14.98 -10.84 -2.76
C GLY A 215 15.35 -10.43 -1.33
N TRP A 216 16.17 -9.38 -1.16
CA TRP A 216 16.55 -8.81 0.13
C TRP A 216 16.92 -7.33 0.01
N TYR A 217 16.91 -6.63 1.15
CA TYR A 217 17.45 -5.29 1.28
C TYR A 217 18.94 -5.35 1.64
N GLU A 218 19.78 -4.60 0.92
CA GLU A 218 21.21 -4.43 1.22
C GLU A 218 21.44 -3.48 2.42
N ASN A 219 20.43 -2.66 2.76
CA ASN A 219 20.47 -1.69 3.85
C ASN A 219 19.44 -2.05 4.92
N LYS A 220 19.91 -2.29 6.15
CA LYS A 220 19.05 -2.56 7.31
C LYS A 220 18.03 -1.46 7.58
N SER A 221 18.41 -0.20 7.39
CA SER A 221 17.57 0.96 7.68
C SER A 221 16.28 0.95 6.86
N GLU A 222 16.35 0.49 5.60
CA GLU A 222 15.17 0.42 4.73
C GLU A 222 14.18 -0.65 5.21
N ALA A 223 14.70 -1.80 5.67
CA ALA A 223 13.86 -2.84 6.28
C ALA A 223 13.27 -2.38 7.62
N GLU A 224 14.02 -1.63 8.42
CA GLU A 224 13.56 -1.09 9.71
C GLU A 224 12.45 -0.04 9.55
N GLU A 225 12.54 0.81 8.53
CA GLU A 225 11.45 1.75 8.18
C GLU A 225 10.15 0.99 7.91
N TRP A 226 10.19 -0.06 7.09
CA TRP A 226 9.02 -0.90 6.85
C TRP A 226 8.53 -1.62 8.11
N ALA A 227 9.43 -2.21 8.89
CA ALA A 227 9.03 -2.91 10.11
C ALA A 227 8.35 -1.98 11.13
N SER A 228 8.75 -0.70 11.18
CA SER A 228 8.11 0.30 12.05
C SER A 228 6.67 0.60 11.65
N GLU A 229 6.32 0.43 10.37
CA GLU A 229 4.97 0.63 9.83
C GLU A 229 4.10 -0.63 9.90
N LEU A 230 4.71 -1.80 10.09
CA LEU A 230 4.06 -3.10 10.00
C LEU A 230 4.02 -3.79 11.38
N PRO A 231 2.92 -3.66 12.14
CA PRO A 231 2.81 -4.30 13.45
C PRO A 231 2.83 -5.83 13.33
N GLY A 232 3.46 -6.48 14.30
CA GLY A 232 3.70 -7.92 14.25
C GLY A 232 4.75 -8.32 13.21
N SER A 233 5.62 -7.40 12.81
CA SER A 233 6.78 -7.70 11.96
C SER A 233 8.09 -7.39 12.68
N ARG A 234 9.18 -7.98 12.18
CA ARG A 234 10.54 -7.71 12.63
C ARG A 234 11.52 -7.79 11.48
N VAL A 235 12.66 -7.12 11.63
CA VAL A 235 13.78 -7.23 10.69
C VAL A 235 14.66 -8.40 11.10
N VAL A 236 15.03 -9.23 10.13
CA VAL A 236 16.02 -10.30 10.31
C VAL A 236 17.07 -10.24 9.22
N GLU A 237 18.27 -10.68 9.57
CA GLU A 237 19.33 -10.97 8.62
C GLU A 237 19.17 -12.42 8.15
N ASP A 238 19.08 -12.65 6.84
CA ASP A 238 18.86 -14.00 6.28
C ASP A 238 19.63 -14.18 4.97
N PRO A 239 20.70 -15.03 4.94
CA PRO A 239 21.26 -15.79 6.07
C PRO A 239 21.93 -14.92 7.14
N GLU A 240 22.13 -15.45 8.33
CA GLU A 240 22.84 -14.74 9.42
C GLU A 240 24.26 -14.30 8.97
N HIS A 241 24.66 -13.07 9.31
CA HIS A 241 25.93 -12.44 8.92
C HIS A 241 26.14 -12.21 7.41
N SER A 242 25.08 -12.22 6.61
CA SER A 242 25.15 -11.98 5.16
C SER A 242 25.16 -10.50 4.76
N GLY A 243 24.70 -9.61 5.64
CA GLY A 243 24.35 -8.23 5.32
C GLY A 243 23.00 -8.08 4.60
N HIS A 244 22.25 -9.17 4.41
CA HIS A 244 20.99 -9.17 3.68
C HIS A 244 19.79 -9.15 4.64
N TRP A 245 18.94 -8.15 4.50
CA TRP A 245 17.85 -7.88 5.43
C TRP A 245 16.49 -8.18 4.82
N LYS A 246 15.60 -8.77 5.63
CA LYS A 246 14.20 -9.03 5.29
C LYS A 246 13.31 -8.57 6.43
N VAL A 247 12.10 -8.16 6.10
CA VAL A 247 11.02 -7.96 7.08
C VAL A 247 10.20 -9.23 7.11
N VAL A 248 10.02 -9.81 8.29
CA VAL A 248 9.33 -11.09 8.50
C VAL A 248 8.23 -10.94 9.54
N ILE A 249 7.33 -11.91 9.61
CA ILE A 249 6.37 -12.03 10.74
C ILE A 249 7.17 -12.12 12.05
N ASP A 250 6.76 -11.35 13.05
CA ASP A 250 7.33 -11.41 14.39
C ASP A 250 6.84 -12.66 15.11
N MET A 251 7.75 -13.64 15.21
CA MET A 251 7.51 -14.89 15.92
C MET A 251 7.79 -14.79 17.43
N GLY A 252 8.19 -13.62 17.94
CA GLY A 252 8.41 -13.40 19.38
C GLY A 252 7.26 -13.86 20.28
N PRO A 253 5.98 -13.62 19.93
CA PRO A 253 4.86 -14.15 20.72
C PRO A 253 4.80 -15.68 20.75
N ILE A 254 5.15 -16.35 19.65
CA ILE A 254 5.23 -17.82 19.58
C ILE A 254 6.41 -18.34 20.39
N ASP A 255 7.58 -17.69 20.28
CA ASP A 255 8.76 -18.01 21.09
C ASP A 255 8.45 -17.89 22.59
N ASN A 256 7.71 -16.84 23.00
CA ASN A 256 7.27 -16.66 24.38
C ASN A 256 6.30 -17.77 24.83
N MET A 257 5.34 -18.17 23.98
CA MET A 257 4.45 -19.30 24.28
C MET A 257 5.25 -20.59 24.51
N ILE A 258 6.26 -20.85 23.68
CA ILE A 258 7.16 -22.00 23.82
C ILE A 258 7.94 -21.91 25.13
N ALA A 259 8.57 -20.77 25.43
CA ALA A 259 9.36 -20.57 26.63
C ALA A 259 8.53 -20.73 27.92
N GLU A 260 7.29 -20.25 27.94
CA GLU A 260 6.38 -20.43 29.08
C GLU A 260 5.99 -21.90 29.29
N LEU A 261 5.85 -22.69 28.21
CA LEU A 261 5.61 -24.14 28.32
C LEU A 261 6.84 -24.88 28.83
N GLU A 262 8.04 -24.51 28.36
CA GLU A 262 9.29 -25.14 28.79
C GLU A 262 9.60 -24.90 30.27
N LYS A 263 9.17 -23.75 30.83
CA LYS A 263 9.26 -23.47 32.28
C LYS A 263 8.45 -24.42 33.15
N LEU A 264 7.45 -25.11 32.58
CA LEU A 264 6.67 -26.09 33.33
C LEU A 264 7.51 -27.36 33.64
N GLY A 265 8.61 -27.59 32.90
CA GLY A 265 9.58 -28.65 33.14
C GLY A 265 9.49 -29.84 32.19
N THR A 266 10.41 -30.80 32.32
CA THR A 266 10.34 -32.09 31.61
C THR A 266 9.39 -33.03 32.34
N PHE A 267 8.37 -33.50 31.65
CA PHE A 267 7.38 -34.43 32.18
C PHE A 267 7.79 -35.87 31.84
N GLY A 268 7.23 -36.86 32.55
CA GLY A 268 7.54 -38.27 32.33
C GLY A 268 7.13 -38.77 30.93
N PRO A 269 7.14 -40.08 30.64
CA PRO A 269 7.01 -40.64 29.29
C PRO A 269 5.69 -40.34 28.51
N ILE A 270 4.76 -39.58 29.09
CA ILE A 270 3.47 -39.18 28.50
C ILE A 270 3.40 -37.65 28.29
N ASP A 271 4.42 -36.89 28.71
CA ASP A 271 4.56 -35.43 28.61
C ASP A 271 3.34 -34.57 29.03
N ILE A 272 2.47 -35.10 29.89
CA ILE A 272 1.36 -34.35 30.49
C ILE A 272 1.86 -33.64 31.76
N ALA A 273 1.73 -32.32 31.78
CA ALA A 273 1.96 -31.48 32.93
C ALA A 273 0.73 -31.42 33.82
N TYR A 274 0.76 -32.08 34.98
CA TYR A 274 -0.27 -31.91 35.98
C TYR A 274 0.06 -30.72 36.88
N MET A 275 -0.84 -29.77 36.95
CA MET A 275 -0.66 -28.53 37.71
C MET A 275 -1.94 -28.18 38.46
N ASN A 276 -1.80 -27.43 39.55
CA ASN A 276 -2.98 -26.95 40.26
C ASN A 276 -3.70 -25.84 39.45
N ASN A 277 -4.95 -25.56 39.81
CA ASN A 277 -5.75 -24.54 39.13
C ASN A 277 -5.06 -23.17 39.04
N ALA A 278 -4.33 -22.73 40.07
CA ALA A 278 -3.64 -21.43 40.04
C ALA A 278 -2.49 -21.38 39.03
N GLN A 279 -1.70 -22.44 38.95
CA GLN A 279 -0.63 -22.59 37.96
C GLN A 279 -1.20 -22.63 36.53
N PHE A 280 -2.28 -23.39 36.33
CA PHE A 280 -2.96 -23.46 35.03
C PHE A 280 -3.50 -22.10 34.59
N GLN A 281 -4.19 -21.39 35.47
CA GLN A 281 -4.72 -20.05 35.15
C GLN A 281 -3.60 -19.04 34.86
N SER A 282 -2.46 -19.13 35.56
CA SER A 282 -1.30 -18.30 35.27
C SER A 282 -0.72 -18.56 33.87
N TRP A 283 -0.51 -19.84 33.52
CA TRP A 283 -0.05 -20.21 32.18
C TRP A 283 -1.05 -19.78 31.11
N GLN A 284 -2.33 -20.03 31.31
CA GLN A 284 -3.39 -19.67 30.37
C GLN A 284 -3.45 -18.14 30.15
N ALA A 285 -3.28 -17.34 31.20
CA ALA A 285 -3.20 -15.89 31.08
C ALA A 285 -1.99 -15.45 30.25
N SER A 286 -0.81 -16.05 30.48
CA SER A 286 0.39 -15.80 29.65
C SER A 286 0.15 -16.16 28.18
N PHE A 287 -0.40 -17.35 27.90
CA PHE A 287 -0.73 -17.79 26.54
C PHE A 287 -1.72 -16.83 25.85
N ASN A 288 -2.81 -16.47 26.53
CA ASN A 288 -3.82 -15.55 26.01
C ASN A 288 -3.24 -14.15 25.73
N SER A 289 -2.29 -13.68 26.54
CA SER A 289 -1.62 -12.40 26.29
C SER A 289 -0.88 -12.39 24.95
N GLN A 290 -0.17 -13.48 24.63
CA GLN A 290 0.56 -13.62 23.38
C GLN A 290 -0.41 -13.76 22.20
N GLN A 291 -1.52 -14.51 22.37
CA GLN A 291 -2.59 -14.57 21.35
C GLN A 291 -3.16 -13.18 21.04
N GLU A 292 -3.44 -12.36 22.06
CA GLU A 292 -3.98 -11.02 21.84
C GLU A 292 -2.96 -10.10 21.15
N ILE A 293 -1.65 -10.26 21.39
CA ILE A 293 -0.61 -9.54 20.60
C ILE A 293 -0.75 -9.87 19.11
N LEU A 294 -0.82 -11.16 18.75
CA LEU A 294 -0.94 -11.59 17.36
C LEU A 294 -2.23 -11.07 16.69
N LYS A 295 -3.34 -11.13 17.42
CA LYS A 295 -4.65 -10.65 16.96
C LYS A 295 -4.67 -9.13 16.78
N ASN A 296 -4.09 -8.37 17.71
CA ASN A 296 -3.98 -6.92 17.61
C ASN A 296 -3.15 -6.51 16.40
N ALA A 297 -2.03 -7.20 16.14
CA ALA A 297 -1.23 -6.96 14.94
C ALA A 297 -2.06 -7.17 13.65
N LEU A 298 -2.80 -8.29 13.54
CA LEU A 298 -3.69 -8.54 12.39
C LEU A 298 -4.76 -7.44 12.25
N GLN A 299 -5.36 -7.01 13.35
CA GLN A 299 -6.36 -5.93 13.35
C GLN A 299 -5.76 -4.61 12.86
N THR A 300 -4.56 -4.24 13.34
CA THR A 300 -3.91 -3.00 12.92
C THR A 300 -3.43 -3.07 11.47
N LEU A 301 -2.92 -4.22 11.00
CA LEU A 301 -2.61 -4.43 9.58
C LEU A 301 -3.87 -4.27 8.71
N THR A 302 -5.02 -4.81 9.15
CA THR A 302 -6.30 -4.66 8.46
C THR A 302 -6.73 -3.19 8.38
N GLN A 303 -6.56 -2.43 9.47
CA GLN A 303 -6.85 -0.99 9.50
C GLN A 303 -5.92 -0.21 8.57
N LYS A 304 -4.62 -0.49 8.60
CA LYS A 304 -3.63 0.15 7.71
C LYS A 304 -3.92 -0.14 6.24
N TYR A 305 -4.26 -1.38 5.89
CA TYR A 305 -4.75 -1.73 4.56
C TYR A 305 -6.00 -0.94 4.19
N SER A 306 -7.01 -0.89 5.07
CA SER A 306 -8.25 -0.15 4.83
C SER A 306 -7.98 1.34 4.57
N ASN A 307 -7.06 1.94 5.32
CA ASN A 307 -6.64 3.32 5.11
C ASN A 307 -5.93 3.47 3.75
N ALA A 308 -4.96 2.61 3.44
CA ALA A 308 -4.25 2.64 2.17
C ALA A 308 -5.19 2.48 0.96
N ASN A 309 -6.17 1.57 1.06
CA ASN A 309 -7.19 1.35 0.05
C ASN A 309 -8.09 2.57 -0.12
N SER A 310 -8.54 3.17 0.98
CA SER A 310 -9.38 4.39 0.93
C SER A 310 -8.63 5.57 0.35
N THR A 311 -7.37 5.79 0.72
CA THR A 311 -6.54 6.87 0.14
C THR A 311 -6.35 6.66 -1.36
N TYR A 312 -6.16 5.41 -1.80
CA TYR A 312 -6.02 5.09 -3.22
C TYR A 312 -7.32 5.27 -4.00
N ASP A 313 -8.44 4.82 -3.45
CA ASP A 313 -9.77 5.02 -4.04
C ASP A 313 -10.13 6.51 -4.15
N ASN A 314 -9.78 7.32 -3.15
CA ASN A 314 -9.94 8.77 -3.21
C ASN A 314 -9.13 9.40 -4.35
N LEU A 315 -7.88 8.98 -4.54
CA LEU A 315 -7.06 9.41 -5.68
C LEU A 315 -7.72 9.02 -7.01
N VAL A 316 -8.17 7.77 -7.16
CA VAL A 316 -8.86 7.30 -8.38
C VAL A 316 -10.14 8.11 -8.64
N LYS A 317 -10.90 8.47 -7.61
CA LYS A 317 -12.10 9.31 -7.72
C LYS A 317 -11.79 10.74 -8.15
N VAL A 318 -10.74 11.36 -7.61
CA VAL A 318 -10.28 12.68 -8.06
C VAL A 318 -9.93 12.64 -9.55
N LEU A 319 -9.17 11.63 -9.98
CA LEU A 319 -8.81 11.45 -11.38
C LEU A 319 -10.04 11.23 -12.27
N SER A 320 -10.97 10.39 -11.83
CA SER A 320 -12.24 10.14 -12.51
C SER A 320 -13.04 11.43 -12.71
N SER A 321 -13.17 12.26 -11.66
CA SER A 321 -13.86 13.55 -11.74
C SER A 321 -13.16 14.51 -12.72
N THR A 322 -11.82 14.55 -12.71
CA THR A 322 -11.04 15.39 -13.62
C THR A 322 -11.24 14.96 -15.08
N ILE A 323 -11.18 13.66 -15.37
CA ILE A 323 -11.42 13.10 -16.71
C ILE A 323 -12.84 13.42 -17.19
N SER A 324 -13.84 13.28 -16.32
CA SER A 324 -15.23 13.64 -16.62
C SER A 324 -15.37 15.11 -17.01
N ALA A 325 -14.73 16.03 -16.29
CA ALA A 325 -14.75 17.46 -16.63
C ALA A 325 -14.04 17.75 -17.97
N CYS A 326 -12.92 17.08 -18.27
CA CYS A 326 -12.28 17.16 -19.58
C CYS A 326 -13.21 16.65 -20.70
N LEU A 327 -13.93 15.55 -20.45
CA LEU A 327 -14.86 14.94 -21.40
C LEU A 327 -16.05 15.86 -21.72
N GLU A 328 -16.64 16.49 -20.71
CA GLU A 328 -17.73 17.46 -20.89
C GLU A 328 -17.26 18.66 -21.72
N THR A 329 -16.07 19.19 -21.40
CA THR A 329 -15.45 20.28 -22.14
C THR A 329 -15.23 19.89 -23.61
N ALA A 330 -14.63 18.72 -23.85
CA ALA A 330 -14.39 18.20 -25.19
C ALA A 330 -15.68 18.02 -26.00
N LYS A 331 -16.72 17.45 -25.39
CA LYS A 331 -18.05 17.29 -26.02
C LYS A 331 -18.70 18.63 -26.35
N SER A 332 -18.56 19.64 -25.49
CA SER A 332 -19.12 20.96 -25.75
C SER A 332 -18.53 21.63 -27.00
N PHE A 333 -17.23 21.43 -27.26
CA PHE A 333 -16.56 21.94 -28.47
C PHE A 333 -16.99 21.24 -29.76
N LEU A 334 -17.38 19.95 -29.69
CA LEU A 334 -17.88 19.21 -30.86
C LEU A 334 -19.35 19.51 -31.19
N GLN A 335 -20.10 20.06 -30.23
CA GLN A 335 -21.50 20.45 -30.40
C GLN A 335 -21.67 21.91 -30.84
N ALA A 336 -20.60 22.72 -30.77
CA ALA A 336 -20.55 24.13 -31.18
C ALA A 336 -20.22 24.28 -32.67
#